data_AF-A0A1X0SYA1-F1
#
_entry.id   AF-A0A1X0SYA1-F1
#
_cell.length_a   1.000
_cell.length_b   1.000
_cell.length_c   1.000
_cell.angle_alpha   90.00
_cell.angle_beta   90.00
_cell.angle_gamma   90.00
#
_symmetry.space_group_name_H-M   'P 1'
#
loop_
_entity.id
_entity.type
_entity.pdbx_description
1 polymer ?
#
loop_
_entity_poly.entity_id
_entity_poly.type
_entity_poly.pdbx_seq_one_letter_code
_entity_poly.pdbx_strand_id
1 'polypeptide(L)'
;MVSRDLNRRCRHIVAAAIVLIAGAALSCAPTLAAPQYERWELEVLINLQGLQINRQCVPNGGAQHIHILGVSTDDTLLDPTTKTAILSDLSELISTRTNARTTKADNFQSIASSYSGFAEANSRELDRLIDSASSADVTVLVRPYRDRGSSVDAEIRLWARGAGGADPGLNCVQSFSVEIPTQKADPACASAFAMARQAGDPGRLEAFRDFFPQCPEVAEANRLVTELKASEAEKAERERCERNFGRARAEGTVAAYSLYLDENIDCPGRDVVMALRDQAAQGAACETAYRDARRLDSVGAYEAFLSDNRACPQADTASAFLTMKRQEEERVRQDQARAATNRDQAPLRDDGRVAAAPRYEPAPGFGEPPRYDPPAYIPPAPAGASYRGYPIPADLAASQCGQLWYMRNLIFDQAGYCFKTAKGRRYFSNAGCTGASPGGADAAEVSRIQSLERQNGC
;
A
#
# COMPACT_ATOMS: atom_id res chain seq x y z
N MET A 1 -3.23 15.76 -40.31
CA MET A 1 -3.48 17.19 -40.07
C MET A 1 -4.95 17.44 -40.35
N VAL A 2 -5.78 17.60 -39.30
CA VAL A 2 -6.33 18.91 -38.84
C VAL A 2 -7.27 19.46 -39.91
N SER A 3 -8.56 19.71 -39.74
CA SER A 3 -9.38 20.22 -38.62
C SER A 3 -10.85 20.19 -39.09
N ARG A 4 -11.85 19.99 -38.21
CA ARG A 4 -12.83 21.00 -37.71
C ARG A 4 -13.68 21.67 -38.82
N ASP A 5 -15.00 21.83 -38.73
CA ASP A 5 -15.88 22.22 -37.62
C ASP A 5 -17.32 21.79 -37.98
N LEU A 6 -18.10 21.22 -37.06
CA LEU A 6 -19.10 21.93 -36.25
C LEU A 6 -20.20 22.71 -37.02
N ASN A 7 -21.42 22.17 -36.92
CA ASN A 7 -22.54 22.81 -36.20
C ASN A 7 -23.19 24.08 -36.81
N ARG A 8 -24.42 23.97 -37.34
CA ARG A 8 -25.54 24.92 -37.11
C ARG A 8 -26.79 24.59 -37.95
N ARG A 9 -27.96 24.87 -37.36
CA ARG A 9 -29.37 24.83 -37.85
C ARG A 9 -30.10 23.57 -37.37
N CYS A 10 -31.11 23.61 -36.50
CA CYS A 10 -32.07 24.67 -36.16
C CYS A 10 -32.41 24.65 -34.67
N ARG A 11 -32.53 25.84 -34.09
CA ARG A 11 -32.97 26.13 -32.73
C ARG A 11 -34.12 27.13 -32.84
N HIS A 12 -35.16 26.93 -32.02
CA HIS A 12 -36.18 27.89 -31.55
C HIS A 12 -37.56 27.96 -32.23
N ILE A 13 -38.55 27.38 -31.54
CA ILE A 13 -39.75 28.05 -30.97
C ILE A 13 -39.99 27.37 -29.60
N VAL A 14 -39.47 27.88 -28.47
CA VAL A 14 -40.07 28.81 -27.48
C VAL A 14 -41.40 28.33 -26.84
N ALA A 15 -41.21 27.71 -25.66
CA ALA A 15 -41.82 27.98 -24.35
C ALA A 15 -43.33 27.79 -24.07
N ALA A 16 -43.63 26.82 -23.19
CA ALA A 16 -44.31 26.98 -21.89
C ALA A 16 -44.49 25.57 -21.27
N ALA A 17 -43.57 25.06 -20.44
CA ALA A 17 -43.61 25.12 -18.98
C ALA A 17 -44.94 24.65 -18.35
N ILE A 18 -44.96 23.44 -17.78
CA ILE A 18 -45.46 23.13 -16.43
C ILE A 18 -44.84 21.80 -15.97
N VAL A 19 -44.30 21.86 -14.75
CA VAL A 19 -43.68 20.81 -13.96
C VAL A 19 -44.72 19.74 -13.58
N LEU A 20 -44.42 18.47 -13.82
CA LEU A 20 -44.91 17.37 -13.00
C LEU A 20 -43.81 16.30 -12.88
N ILE A 21 -43.18 16.33 -11.71
CA ILE A 21 -42.36 15.25 -11.17
C ILE A 21 -43.30 14.07 -10.91
N ALA A 22 -43.16 12.99 -11.67
CA ALA A 22 -43.68 11.69 -11.31
C ALA A 22 -42.59 10.66 -11.65
N GLY A 23 -42.03 10.05 -10.61
CA GLY A 23 -41.03 9.01 -10.72
C GLY A 23 -41.56 7.83 -11.50
N ALA A 24 -41.08 7.67 -12.74
CA ALA A 24 -41.03 6.36 -13.36
C ALA A 24 -39.73 5.71 -12.86
N ALA A 25 -39.88 4.89 -11.82
CA ALA A 25 -38.91 3.85 -11.53
C ALA A 25 -38.77 3.01 -12.82
N LEU A 26 -37.71 3.25 -13.59
CA LEU A 26 -37.23 2.25 -14.52
C LEU A 26 -36.76 1.08 -13.68
N SER A 27 -37.67 0.12 -13.48
CA SER A 27 -37.33 -1.22 -13.06
C SER A 27 -36.38 -1.77 -14.12
N CYS A 28 -35.08 -1.76 -13.82
CA CYS A 28 -34.14 -2.67 -14.44
C CYS A 28 -34.63 -4.08 -14.11
N ALA A 29 -35.44 -4.67 -14.99
CA ALA A 29 -35.61 -6.10 -15.01
C ALA A 29 -34.21 -6.68 -15.30
N PRO A 30 -33.68 -7.60 -14.46
CA PRO A 30 -32.51 -8.34 -14.85
C PRO A 30 -32.89 -9.08 -16.13
N THR A 31 -32.21 -8.79 -17.24
CA THR A 31 -32.14 -9.71 -18.37
C THR A 31 -31.61 -11.01 -17.80
N LEU A 32 -32.51 -11.97 -17.54
CA LEU A 32 -32.16 -13.35 -17.27
C LEU A 32 -31.28 -13.78 -18.45
N ALA A 33 -29.98 -13.88 -18.19
CA ALA A 33 -29.05 -14.41 -19.16
C ALA A 33 -29.60 -15.77 -19.61
N ALA A 34 -29.75 -15.97 -20.92
CA ALA A 34 -30.07 -17.30 -21.44
C ALA A 34 -29.01 -18.26 -20.89
N PRO A 35 -29.40 -19.45 -20.39
CA PRO A 35 -28.43 -20.41 -19.87
C PRO A 35 -27.42 -20.69 -20.99
N GLN A 36 -26.16 -20.33 -20.76
CA GLN A 36 -25.08 -20.64 -21.68
C GLN A 36 -24.76 -22.12 -21.47
N TYR A 37 -25.20 -22.95 -22.40
CA TYR A 37 -24.87 -24.36 -22.41
C TYR A 37 -23.42 -24.54 -22.82
N GLU A 38 -22.75 -25.46 -22.15
CA GLU A 38 -21.44 -25.88 -22.60
C GLU A 38 -21.57 -26.72 -23.88
N ARG A 39 -20.51 -26.74 -24.68
CA ARG A 39 -20.55 -27.37 -26.00
C ARG A 39 -20.95 -28.86 -25.94
N TRP A 40 -20.48 -29.59 -24.93
CA TRP A 40 -20.78 -31.01 -24.78
C TRP A 40 -22.26 -31.26 -24.43
N GLU A 41 -22.88 -30.39 -23.62
CA GLU A 41 -24.30 -30.47 -23.27
C GLU A 41 -25.18 -30.33 -24.53
N LEU A 42 -24.83 -29.38 -25.41
CA LEU A 42 -25.52 -29.20 -26.68
C LEU A 42 -25.37 -30.43 -27.59
N GLU A 43 -24.18 -31.01 -27.67
CA GLU A 43 -23.95 -32.22 -28.47
C GLU A 43 -24.79 -33.40 -27.96
N VAL A 44 -24.93 -33.57 -26.64
CA VAL A 44 -25.82 -34.59 -26.06
C VAL A 44 -27.27 -34.34 -26.44
N LEU A 45 -27.77 -33.11 -26.30
CA LEU A 45 -29.16 -32.78 -26.63
C LEU A 45 -29.47 -32.96 -28.11
N ILE A 46 -28.57 -32.57 -29.01
CA ILE A 46 -28.75 -32.72 -30.46
C ILE A 46 -28.87 -34.19 -30.85
N ASN A 47 -27.98 -35.04 -30.34
CA ASN A 47 -28.01 -36.47 -30.64
C ASN A 47 -29.25 -37.15 -30.01
N LEU A 48 -29.60 -36.78 -28.79
CA LEU A 48 -30.81 -37.27 -28.13
C LEU A 48 -32.08 -36.89 -28.89
N GLN A 49 -32.19 -35.64 -29.34
CA GLN A 49 -33.30 -35.17 -30.15
C GLN A 49 -33.37 -35.91 -31.50
N GLY A 50 -32.23 -36.16 -32.12
CA GLY A 50 -32.13 -36.96 -33.35
C GLY A 50 -32.71 -38.37 -33.18
N LEU A 51 -32.42 -39.03 -32.05
CA LEU A 51 -33.01 -40.32 -31.71
C LEU A 51 -34.51 -40.26 -31.45
N GLN A 52 -34.98 -39.21 -30.74
CA GLN A 52 -36.40 -39.04 -30.43
C GLN A 52 -37.26 -38.79 -31.67
N ILE A 53 -36.74 -38.07 -32.67
CA ILE A 53 -37.45 -37.84 -33.94
C ILE A 53 -37.47 -39.10 -34.80
N ASN A 54 -36.47 -39.98 -34.67
CA ASN A 54 -36.42 -41.20 -35.44
C ASN A 54 -37.44 -42.24 -34.92
N ARG A 55 -38.59 -42.33 -35.60
CA ARG A 55 -39.67 -43.28 -35.26
C ARG A 55 -39.29 -44.75 -35.38
N GLN A 56 -38.18 -45.11 -36.04
CA GLN A 56 -37.65 -46.48 -36.02
C GLN A 56 -36.95 -46.79 -34.69
N CYS A 57 -36.38 -45.77 -34.05
CA CYS A 57 -35.71 -45.87 -32.77
C CYS A 57 -36.70 -45.71 -31.61
N VAL A 58 -37.61 -44.73 -31.69
CA VAL A 58 -38.60 -44.44 -30.66
C VAL A 58 -40.00 -44.33 -31.29
N PRO A 59 -40.75 -45.44 -31.39
CA PRO A 59 -41.97 -45.51 -32.22
C PRO A 59 -43.11 -44.58 -31.79
N ASN A 60 -43.17 -44.21 -30.52
CA ASN A 60 -44.22 -43.34 -29.96
C ASN A 60 -43.95 -41.84 -30.16
N GLY A 61 -42.91 -41.46 -30.92
CA GLY A 61 -42.62 -40.06 -31.25
C GLY A 61 -41.99 -39.25 -30.11
N GLY A 62 -41.34 -39.94 -29.16
CA GLY A 62 -40.60 -39.34 -28.05
C GLY A 62 -40.35 -40.36 -26.94
N ALA A 63 -39.18 -40.28 -26.30
CA ALA A 63 -38.87 -41.12 -25.15
C ALA A 63 -39.68 -40.61 -23.95
N GLN A 64 -40.37 -41.51 -23.24
CA GLN A 64 -41.11 -41.18 -22.02
C GLN A 64 -40.24 -41.34 -20.78
N HIS A 65 -39.27 -42.26 -20.81
CA HIS A 65 -38.31 -42.51 -19.75
C HIS A 65 -36.88 -42.55 -20.28
N ILE A 66 -36.03 -41.70 -19.72
CA ILE A 66 -34.60 -41.67 -20.00
C ILE A 66 -33.83 -42.04 -18.72
N HIS A 67 -32.87 -42.95 -18.84
CA HIS A 67 -31.98 -43.33 -17.74
C HIS A 67 -30.54 -42.96 -18.06
N ILE A 68 -29.85 -42.31 -17.12
CA ILE A 68 -28.47 -41.87 -17.26
C ILE A 68 -27.58 -42.76 -16.41
N LEU A 69 -26.55 -43.35 -17.03
CA LEU A 69 -25.60 -44.25 -16.40
C LEU A 69 -24.17 -43.75 -16.65
N GLY A 70 -23.40 -43.58 -15.57
CA GLY A 70 -21.96 -43.36 -15.67
C GLY A 70 -21.22 -44.68 -15.55
N VAL A 71 -20.27 -44.93 -16.45
CA VAL A 71 -19.38 -46.10 -16.38
C VAL A 71 -17.95 -45.64 -16.50
N SER A 72 -17.09 -46.09 -15.60
CA SER A 72 -15.64 -45.94 -15.73
C SER A 72 -14.97 -47.31 -15.72
N THR A 73 -13.93 -47.48 -16.53
CA THR A 73 -13.02 -48.62 -16.42
C THR A 73 -11.87 -48.35 -15.45
N ASP A 74 -11.71 -47.08 -15.06
CA ASP A 74 -10.65 -46.60 -14.20
C ASP A 74 -11.20 -45.56 -13.23
N ASP A 75 -11.21 -45.89 -11.95
CA ASP A 75 -11.73 -45.00 -10.93
C ASP A 75 -10.83 -43.80 -10.63
N THR A 76 -9.60 -43.79 -11.14
CA THR A 76 -8.64 -42.70 -10.96
C THR A 76 -8.83 -41.54 -11.94
N LEU A 77 -9.61 -41.72 -13.01
CA LEU A 77 -9.83 -40.68 -14.04
C LEU A 77 -10.61 -39.47 -13.54
N LEU A 78 -11.52 -39.67 -12.58
CA LEU A 78 -12.36 -38.61 -12.02
C LEU A 78 -12.61 -38.90 -10.53
N ASP A 79 -12.54 -37.87 -9.70
CA ASP A 79 -12.89 -38.00 -8.29
C ASP A 79 -14.43 -38.20 -8.12
N PRO A 80 -14.88 -38.76 -6.97
CA PRO A 80 -16.29 -39.04 -6.72
C PRO A 80 -17.21 -37.81 -6.81
N THR A 81 -16.71 -36.62 -6.48
CA THR A 81 -17.49 -35.37 -6.52
C THR A 81 -17.77 -34.99 -7.96
N THR A 82 -16.73 -34.98 -8.80
CA THR A 82 -16.85 -34.67 -10.24
C THR A 82 -17.73 -35.70 -10.96
N LYS A 83 -17.59 -36.99 -10.64
CA LYS A 83 -18.48 -38.06 -11.11
C LYS A 83 -19.95 -37.76 -10.78
N THR A 84 -20.24 -37.38 -9.55
CA THR A 84 -21.62 -37.05 -9.12
C THR A 84 -22.14 -35.79 -9.80
N ALA A 85 -21.29 -34.78 -10.00
CA ALA A 85 -21.63 -33.55 -10.69
C ALA A 85 -22.04 -33.81 -12.15
N ILE A 86 -21.23 -34.55 -12.92
CA ILE A 86 -21.52 -34.87 -14.33
C ILE A 86 -22.87 -35.57 -14.50
N LEU A 87 -23.18 -36.58 -13.68
CA LEU A 87 -24.47 -37.28 -13.75
C LEU A 87 -25.64 -36.37 -13.34
N SER A 88 -25.42 -35.44 -12.41
CA SER A 88 -26.43 -34.48 -11.98
C SER A 88 -26.69 -33.42 -13.04
N ASP A 89 -25.64 -32.86 -13.63
CA ASP A 89 -25.70 -31.89 -14.73
C ASP A 89 -26.46 -32.49 -15.93
N LEU A 90 -26.12 -33.73 -16.33
CA LEU A 90 -26.85 -34.42 -17.40
C LEU A 90 -28.31 -34.68 -17.05
N SER A 91 -28.60 -35.06 -15.81
CA SER A 91 -29.97 -35.30 -15.36
C SER A 91 -30.79 -34.01 -15.38
N GLU A 92 -30.21 -32.89 -14.92
CA GLU A 92 -30.84 -31.58 -14.97
C GLU A 92 -31.03 -31.11 -16.42
N LEU A 93 -30.00 -31.22 -17.26
CA LEU A 93 -30.04 -30.86 -18.67
C LEU A 93 -31.17 -31.61 -19.41
N ILE A 94 -31.23 -32.93 -19.28
CA ILE A 94 -32.20 -33.76 -19.98
C ILE A 94 -33.62 -33.53 -19.41
N SER A 95 -33.77 -33.44 -18.08
CA SER A 95 -35.09 -33.23 -17.46
C SER A 95 -35.68 -31.84 -17.76
N THR A 96 -34.84 -30.81 -17.90
CA THR A 96 -35.29 -29.44 -18.21
C THR A 96 -35.58 -29.24 -19.69
N ARG A 97 -34.95 -30.02 -20.58
CA ARG A 97 -35.04 -29.84 -22.04
C ARG A 97 -35.85 -30.91 -22.76
N THR A 98 -36.22 -32.00 -22.08
CA THR A 98 -37.07 -33.04 -22.62
C THR A 98 -38.31 -33.21 -21.74
N ASN A 99 -39.42 -33.67 -22.33
CA ASN A 99 -40.63 -34.02 -21.56
C ASN A 99 -40.54 -35.44 -20.97
N ALA A 100 -39.38 -36.09 -21.05
CA ALA A 100 -39.19 -37.44 -20.54
C ALA A 100 -38.97 -37.42 -19.04
N ARG A 101 -39.48 -38.43 -18.34
CA ARG A 101 -39.04 -38.71 -16.98
C ARG A 101 -37.57 -39.08 -17.03
N THR A 102 -36.72 -38.30 -16.37
CA THR A 102 -35.28 -38.59 -16.28
C THR A 102 -34.96 -39.26 -14.95
N THR A 103 -34.15 -40.31 -15.01
CA THR A 103 -33.56 -40.98 -13.85
C THR A 103 -32.05 -41.09 -14.07
N LYS A 104 -31.28 -41.16 -12.98
CA LYS A 104 -29.83 -41.33 -13.05
C LYS A 104 -29.39 -42.43 -12.08
N ALA A 105 -28.25 -43.06 -12.38
CA ALA A 105 -27.51 -43.83 -11.39
C ALA A 105 -26.97 -42.89 -10.29
N ASP A 106 -26.85 -43.42 -9.07
CA ASP A 106 -26.33 -42.66 -7.92
C ASP A 106 -24.82 -42.42 -8.03
N ASN A 107 -24.10 -43.33 -8.69
CA ASN A 107 -22.65 -43.32 -8.84
C ASN A 107 -22.21 -43.79 -10.24
N PHE A 108 -20.95 -43.50 -10.57
CA PHE A 108 -20.30 -44.14 -11.70
C PHE A 108 -19.98 -45.60 -11.36
N GLN A 109 -20.30 -46.47 -12.29
CA GLN A 109 -20.12 -47.90 -12.17
C GLN A 109 -18.75 -48.30 -12.68
N SER A 110 -17.99 -49.00 -11.83
CA SER A 110 -16.66 -49.48 -12.17
C SER A 110 -16.78 -50.82 -12.90
N ILE A 111 -16.61 -50.80 -14.22
CA ILE A 111 -16.53 -52.05 -14.99
C ILE A 111 -15.04 -52.37 -15.06
N ALA A 112 -14.56 -53.16 -14.09
CA ALA A 112 -13.23 -53.72 -14.14
C ALA A 112 -13.06 -54.44 -15.49
N SER A 113 -12.15 -53.95 -16.32
CA SER A 113 -11.84 -54.56 -17.61
C SER A 113 -11.10 -55.87 -17.36
N SER A 114 -11.79 -56.94 -17.03
CA SER A 114 -11.16 -58.26 -16.96
C SER A 114 -12.18 -59.37 -17.18
N TYR A 115 -11.99 -60.09 -18.29
CA TYR A 115 -12.15 -61.54 -18.29
C TYR A 115 -11.64 -62.14 -16.97
N SER A 116 -12.41 -63.07 -16.41
CA SER A 116 -12.15 -63.90 -15.22
C SER A 116 -12.40 -63.26 -13.84
N GLY A 117 -13.54 -63.63 -13.25
CA GLY A 117 -13.77 -63.58 -11.80
C GLY A 117 -14.66 -62.44 -11.29
N PHE A 118 -15.92 -62.37 -11.73
CA PHE A 118 -16.89 -61.51 -11.06
C PHE A 118 -17.26 -62.08 -9.69
N ALA A 119 -17.07 -61.28 -8.63
CA ALA A 119 -17.68 -61.54 -7.33
C ALA A 119 -19.21 -61.40 -7.43
N GLU A 120 -19.95 -62.18 -6.65
CA GLU A 120 -21.43 -62.24 -6.68
C GLU A 120 -22.10 -60.88 -6.43
N ALA A 121 -21.46 -60.00 -5.64
CA ALA A 121 -21.94 -58.63 -5.39
C ALA A 121 -21.92 -57.75 -6.67
N ASN A 122 -20.85 -57.83 -7.47
CA ASN A 122 -20.73 -57.06 -8.72
C ASN A 122 -21.71 -57.58 -9.78
N SER A 123 -22.06 -58.87 -9.74
CA SER A 123 -23.06 -59.45 -10.65
C SER A 123 -24.47 -58.95 -10.33
N ARG A 124 -24.84 -58.88 -9.04
CA ARG A 124 -26.15 -58.33 -8.64
C ARG A 124 -26.29 -56.83 -8.89
N GLU A 125 -25.19 -56.08 -8.76
CA GLU A 125 -25.16 -54.66 -9.14
C GLU A 125 -25.31 -54.50 -10.65
N LEU A 126 -24.58 -55.30 -11.44
CA LEU A 126 -24.73 -55.35 -12.89
C LEU A 126 -26.14 -55.75 -13.33
N ASP A 127 -26.77 -56.74 -12.69
CA ASP A 127 -28.14 -57.16 -12.99
C ASP A 127 -29.15 -56.04 -12.70
N ARG A 128 -29.00 -55.30 -11.59
CA ARG A 128 -29.85 -54.13 -11.31
C ARG A 128 -29.64 -52.98 -12.29
N LEU A 129 -28.42 -52.80 -12.77
CA LEU A 129 -28.08 -51.81 -13.80
C LEU A 129 -28.68 -52.20 -15.15
N ILE A 130 -28.60 -53.49 -15.50
CA ILE A 130 -29.23 -54.05 -16.70
C ILE A 130 -30.75 -53.93 -16.58
N ASP A 131 -31.36 -54.23 -15.43
CA ASP A 131 -32.81 -54.11 -15.19
C ASP A 131 -33.29 -52.65 -15.28
N SER A 132 -32.56 -51.70 -14.67
CA SER A 132 -32.90 -50.27 -14.74
C SER A 132 -32.71 -49.70 -16.14
N ALA A 133 -31.59 -49.98 -16.81
CA ALA A 133 -31.35 -49.59 -18.20
C ALA A 133 -32.29 -50.31 -19.19
N SER A 134 -32.75 -51.52 -18.87
CA SER A 134 -33.72 -52.30 -19.68
C SER A 134 -35.18 -51.92 -19.42
N SER A 135 -35.45 -50.97 -18.52
CA SER A 135 -36.77 -50.37 -18.35
C SER A 135 -36.94 -49.02 -19.09
N ALA A 136 -35.86 -48.27 -19.32
CA ALA A 136 -35.91 -46.94 -19.96
C ALA A 136 -36.08 -47.01 -21.49
N ASP A 137 -36.77 -46.04 -22.09
CA ASP A 137 -36.88 -45.94 -23.56
C ASP A 137 -35.55 -45.58 -24.21
N VAL A 138 -34.78 -44.72 -23.52
CA VAL A 138 -33.41 -44.35 -23.91
C VAL A 138 -32.48 -44.43 -22.70
N THR A 139 -31.33 -45.09 -22.87
CA THR A 139 -30.24 -45.10 -21.90
C THR A 139 -29.10 -44.24 -22.41
N VAL A 140 -28.66 -43.28 -21.59
CA VAL A 140 -27.48 -42.43 -21.83
C VAL A 140 -26.33 -42.99 -21.01
N LEU A 141 -25.31 -43.50 -21.67
CA LEU A 141 -24.10 -44.00 -21.06
C LEU A 141 -22.97 -42.98 -21.20
N VAL A 142 -22.36 -42.60 -20.09
CA VAL A 142 -21.19 -41.71 -20.04
C VAL A 142 -19.96 -42.52 -19.69
N ARG A 143 -18.97 -42.57 -20.58
CA ARG A 143 -17.70 -43.29 -20.35
C ARG A 143 -16.47 -42.39 -20.52
N PRO A 144 -15.94 -41.84 -19.41
CA PRO A 144 -14.64 -41.18 -19.39
C PRO A 144 -13.54 -42.14 -19.83
N TYR A 145 -12.58 -41.65 -20.62
CA TYR A 145 -11.43 -42.47 -21.06
C TYR A 145 -10.10 -41.72 -21.06
N ARG A 146 -10.07 -40.40 -20.89
CA ARG A 146 -8.82 -39.63 -20.79
C ARG A 146 -9.02 -38.36 -19.98
N ASP A 147 -8.24 -38.20 -18.92
CA ASP A 147 -8.15 -36.96 -18.15
C ASP A 147 -7.19 -35.96 -18.84
N ARG A 148 -7.60 -34.69 -18.92
CA ARG A 148 -6.80 -33.55 -19.41
C ARG A 148 -6.56 -32.49 -18.32
N GLY A 149 -6.92 -32.79 -17.07
CA GLY A 149 -6.81 -31.90 -15.92
C GLY A 149 -8.03 -31.00 -15.74
N SER A 150 -8.21 -30.02 -16.64
CA SER A 150 -9.36 -29.09 -16.62
C SER A 150 -10.62 -29.65 -17.32
N SER A 151 -10.48 -30.76 -18.02
CA SER A 151 -11.54 -31.44 -18.76
C SER A 151 -11.24 -32.93 -18.86
N VAL A 152 -12.26 -33.72 -19.17
CA VAL A 152 -12.17 -35.16 -19.40
C VAL A 152 -12.78 -35.49 -20.77
N ASP A 153 -12.07 -36.28 -21.56
CA ASP A 153 -12.64 -36.85 -22.77
C ASP A 153 -13.53 -38.03 -22.38
N ALA A 154 -14.79 -38.00 -22.82
CA ALA A 154 -15.77 -39.03 -22.56
C ALA A 154 -16.45 -39.50 -23.85
N GLU A 155 -16.71 -40.80 -23.94
CA GLU A 155 -17.60 -41.39 -24.94
C GLU A 155 -19.02 -41.38 -24.38
N ILE A 156 -19.94 -40.74 -25.09
CA ILE A 156 -21.38 -40.80 -24.82
C ILE A 156 -22.00 -41.82 -25.74
N ARG A 157 -22.71 -42.80 -25.18
CA ARG A 157 -23.54 -43.73 -25.95
C ARG A 157 -25.01 -43.55 -25.60
N LEU A 158 -25.83 -43.43 -26.63
CA LEU A 158 -27.28 -43.36 -26.51
C LEU A 158 -27.87 -44.66 -27.06
N TRP A 159 -28.63 -45.36 -26.24
CA TRP A 159 -29.28 -46.62 -26.60
C TRP A 159 -30.79 -46.44 -26.57
N ALA A 160 -31.46 -46.58 -27.72
CA ALA A 160 -32.92 -46.53 -27.80
C ALA A 160 -33.50 -47.95 -27.93
N ARG A 161 -34.49 -48.26 -27.10
CA ARG A 161 -35.24 -49.52 -27.19
C ARG A 161 -36.31 -49.44 -28.28
N GLY A 162 -36.35 -50.45 -29.13
CA GLY A 162 -37.45 -50.63 -30.08
C GLY A 162 -38.76 -50.97 -29.40
N ALA A 163 -39.87 -50.35 -29.82
CA ALA A 163 -41.19 -50.83 -29.43
C ALA A 163 -41.64 -51.93 -30.40
N GLY A 164 -41.63 -53.20 -29.98
CA GLY A 164 -42.37 -54.24 -30.67
C GLY A 164 -41.92 -55.69 -30.43
N GLY A 165 -42.75 -56.46 -29.72
CA GLY A 165 -42.76 -57.93 -29.78
C GLY A 165 -41.82 -58.66 -28.82
N ALA A 166 -41.94 -59.99 -28.79
CA ALA A 166 -41.34 -60.92 -27.82
C ALA A 166 -39.80 -60.92 -27.71
N ASP A 167 -39.11 -60.05 -28.44
CA ASP A 167 -37.71 -59.68 -28.25
C ASP A 167 -37.58 -58.14 -28.30
N PRO A 168 -37.47 -57.45 -27.16
CA PRO A 168 -37.22 -56.01 -27.09
C PRO A 168 -35.75 -55.72 -27.45
N GLY A 169 -35.38 -56.01 -28.69
CA GLY A 169 -34.04 -55.78 -29.22
C GLY A 169 -33.65 -54.30 -29.21
N LEU A 170 -32.35 -54.06 -29.11
CA LEU A 170 -31.74 -52.74 -29.26
C LEU A 170 -31.92 -52.28 -30.72
N ASN A 171 -32.68 -51.20 -30.95
CA ASN A 171 -32.97 -50.75 -32.32
C ASN A 171 -31.96 -49.71 -32.83
N CYS A 172 -31.52 -48.80 -31.96
CA CYS A 172 -30.61 -47.73 -32.35
C CYS A 172 -29.57 -47.47 -31.27
N VAL A 173 -28.31 -47.40 -31.69
CA VAL A 173 -27.18 -47.01 -30.87
C VAL A 173 -26.45 -45.86 -31.56
N GLN A 174 -26.31 -44.75 -30.87
CA GLN A 174 -25.42 -43.66 -31.26
C GLN A 174 -24.27 -43.57 -30.28
N SER A 175 -23.05 -43.38 -30.79
CA SER A 175 -21.87 -43.13 -29.97
C SER A 175 -21.11 -41.93 -30.52
N PHE A 176 -20.69 -41.03 -29.64
CA PHE A 176 -19.89 -39.86 -29.98
C PHE A 176 -18.99 -39.47 -28.80
N SER A 177 -17.88 -38.79 -29.11
CA SER A 177 -16.93 -38.31 -28.10
C SER A 177 -17.20 -36.85 -27.79
N VAL A 178 -17.16 -36.49 -26.51
CA VAL A 178 -17.28 -35.12 -26.02
C VAL A 178 -16.15 -34.80 -25.05
N GLU A 179 -15.86 -33.52 -24.89
CA GLU A 179 -14.96 -33.00 -23.87
C GLU A 179 -15.80 -32.36 -22.76
N ILE A 180 -15.82 -32.98 -21.57
CA ILE A 180 -16.60 -32.54 -20.41
C ILE A 180 -15.65 -31.78 -19.47
N PRO A 181 -15.87 -30.49 -19.18
CA PRO A 181 -15.05 -29.78 -18.20
C PRO A 181 -15.26 -30.38 -16.81
N THR A 182 -14.17 -30.56 -16.07
CA THR A 182 -14.21 -31.11 -14.70
C THR A 182 -14.54 -30.05 -13.65
N GLN A 183 -14.47 -28.78 -14.04
CA GLN A 183 -14.85 -27.62 -13.25
C GLN A 183 -15.85 -26.81 -14.05
N LYS A 184 -17.12 -26.81 -13.64
CA LYS A 184 -18.12 -25.91 -14.23
C LYS A 184 -17.75 -24.50 -13.81
N ALA A 185 -17.41 -23.63 -14.76
CA ALA A 185 -17.25 -22.22 -14.47
C ALA A 185 -18.63 -21.70 -14.06
N ASP A 186 -18.86 -21.49 -12.76
CA ASP A 186 -20.07 -20.81 -12.32
C ASP A 186 -20.06 -19.42 -13.00
N PRO A 187 -21.06 -19.09 -13.85
CA PRO A 187 -21.12 -17.78 -14.50
C PRO A 187 -21.09 -16.63 -13.48
N ALA A 188 -21.55 -16.89 -12.25
CA ALA A 188 -21.43 -15.95 -11.15
C ALA A 188 -19.97 -15.73 -10.70
N CYS A 189 -19.11 -16.76 -10.68
CA CYS A 189 -17.67 -16.64 -10.38
C CYS A 189 -17.00 -15.65 -11.36
N ALA A 190 -17.11 -15.93 -12.66
CA ALA A 190 -16.43 -15.15 -13.68
C ALA A 190 -16.92 -13.70 -13.72
N SER A 191 -18.25 -13.50 -13.61
CA SER A 191 -18.85 -12.17 -13.57
C SER A 191 -18.46 -11.40 -12.31
N ALA A 192 -18.48 -12.03 -11.12
CA ALA A 192 -18.11 -11.39 -9.86
C ALA A 192 -16.62 -11.02 -9.84
N PHE A 193 -15.75 -11.90 -10.32
CA PHE A 193 -14.32 -11.61 -10.46
C PHE A 193 -14.07 -10.45 -11.43
N ALA A 194 -14.72 -10.44 -12.59
CA ALA A 194 -14.58 -9.36 -13.58
C ALA A 194 -14.99 -8.00 -12.98
N MET A 195 -16.09 -7.94 -12.22
CA MET A 195 -16.52 -6.72 -11.53
C MET A 195 -15.54 -6.28 -10.45
N ALA A 196 -15.03 -7.23 -9.64
CA ALA A 196 -14.04 -6.93 -8.60
C ALA A 196 -12.73 -6.42 -9.20
N ARG A 197 -12.25 -7.06 -10.27
CA ARG A 197 -11.05 -6.65 -11.02
C ARG A 197 -11.22 -5.28 -11.68
N GLN A 198 -12.36 -5.01 -12.32
CA GLN A 198 -12.61 -3.73 -12.96
C GLN A 198 -12.66 -2.56 -11.95
N ALA A 199 -13.11 -2.83 -10.73
CA ALA A 199 -13.12 -1.81 -9.68
C ALA A 199 -11.71 -1.41 -9.23
N GLY A 200 -10.70 -2.28 -9.42
CA GLY A 200 -9.32 -2.02 -9.03
C GLY A 200 -9.12 -1.78 -7.53
N ASP A 201 -10.04 -2.29 -6.70
CA ASP A 201 -10.06 -2.09 -5.27
C ASP A 201 -9.70 -3.40 -4.54
N PRO A 202 -8.67 -3.40 -3.68
CA PRO A 202 -8.26 -4.62 -2.99
C PRO A 202 -9.36 -5.18 -2.08
N GLY A 203 -10.18 -4.33 -1.45
CA GLY A 203 -11.28 -4.77 -0.59
C GLY A 203 -12.35 -5.57 -1.34
N ARG A 204 -12.67 -5.18 -2.57
CA ARG A 204 -13.62 -5.92 -3.43
C ARG A 204 -13.06 -7.27 -3.89
N LEU A 205 -11.77 -7.35 -4.18
CA LEU A 205 -11.11 -8.62 -4.54
C LEU A 205 -11.02 -9.56 -3.33
N GLU A 206 -10.79 -9.02 -2.12
CA GLU A 206 -10.85 -9.80 -0.87
C GLU A 206 -12.27 -10.31 -0.61
N ALA A 207 -13.28 -9.46 -0.77
CA ALA A 207 -14.67 -9.89 -0.66
C ALA A 207 -14.99 -10.99 -1.68
N PHE A 208 -14.56 -10.87 -2.94
CA PHE A 208 -14.72 -11.93 -3.93
C PHE A 208 -14.14 -13.26 -3.43
N ARG A 209 -12.89 -13.29 -2.96
CA ARG A 209 -12.26 -14.51 -2.41
C ARG A 209 -13.09 -15.11 -1.27
N ASP A 210 -13.56 -14.26 -0.35
CA ASP A 210 -14.23 -14.72 0.86
C ASP A 210 -15.65 -15.26 0.56
N PHE A 211 -16.36 -14.66 -0.40
CA PHE A 211 -17.67 -15.12 -0.86
C PHE A 211 -17.59 -16.31 -1.83
N PHE A 212 -16.49 -16.43 -2.57
CA PHE A 212 -16.32 -17.39 -3.66
C PHE A 212 -15.02 -18.21 -3.56
N PRO A 213 -14.80 -18.95 -2.45
CA PRO A 213 -13.50 -19.60 -2.18
C PRO A 213 -13.17 -20.76 -3.12
N GLN A 214 -14.17 -21.31 -3.82
CA GLN A 214 -14.03 -22.46 -4.72
C GLN A 214 -13.80 -22.05 -6.18
N CYS A 215 -13.87 -20.75 -6.52
CA CYS A 215 -13.72 -20.31 -7.90
C CYS A 215 -12.25 -20.38 -8.35
N PRO A 216 -11.98 -20.75 -9.62
CA PRO A 216 -10.61 -20.87 -10.14
C PRO A 216 -9.85 -19.52 -10.13
N GLU A 217 -10.55 -18.39 -10.17
CA GLU A 217 -9.96 -17.05 -10.18
C GLU A 217 -9.41 -16.58 -8.83
N VAL A 218 -9.64 -17.32 -7.74
CA VAL A 218 -9.18 -16.95 -6.38
C VAL A 218 -7.66 -16.75 -6.32
N ALA A 219 -6.89 -17.57 -7.05
CA ALA A 219 -5.44 -17.44 -7.10
C ALA A 219 -4.99 -16.15 -7.83
N GLU A 220 -5.73 -15.69 -8.84
CA GLU A 220 -5.48 -14.41 -9.50
C GLU A 220 -5.90 -13.24 -8.59
N ALA A 221 -7.06 -13.33 -7.95
CA ALA A 221 -7.54 -12.32 -7.00
C ALA A 221 -6.51 -12.06 -5.89
N ASN A 222 -5.93 -13.11 -5.29
CA ASN A 222 -4.91 -12.97 -4.24
C ASN A 222 -3.64 -12.25 -4.71
N ARG A 223 -3.19 -12.52 -5.95
CA ARG A 223 -2.04 -11.80 -6.54
C ARG A 223 -2.36 -10.32 -6.72
N LEU A 224 -3.51 -10.00 -7.30
CA LEU A 224 -3.96 -8.62 -7.51
C LEU A 224 -4.12 -7.85 -6.19
N VAL A 225 -4.67 -8.47 -5.14
CA VAL A 225 -4.77 -7.84 -3.81
C VAL A 225 -3.40 -7.44 -3.29
N THR A 226 -2.41 -8.34 -3.42
CA THR A 226 -1.05 -8.09 -2.93
C THR A 226 -0.40 -6.94 -3.70
N GLU A 227 -0.50 -6.96 -5.04
CA GLU A 227 0.04 -5.92 -5.91
C GLU A 227 -0.61 -4.55 -5.67
N LEU A 228 -1.94 -4.52 -5.56
CA LEU A 228 -2.69 -3.27 -5.31
C LEU A 228 -2.36 -2.69 -3.94
N LYS A 229 -2.32 -3.52 -2.89
CA LYS A 229 -1.95 -3.05 -1.53
C LYS A 229 -0.52 -2.51 -1.49
N ALA A 230 0.41 -3.15 -2.20
CA ALA A 230 1.78 -2.65 -2.32
C ALA A 230 1.80 -1.29 -3.04
N SER A 231 1.08 -1.16 -4.15
CA SER A 231 0.99 0.10 -4.89
C SER A 231 0.33 1.24 -4.09
N GLU A 232 -0.73 0.93 -3.32
CA GLU A 232 -1.37 1.88 -2.43
C GLU A 232 -0.45 2.34 -1.31
N ALA A 233 0.33 1.41 -0.72
CA ALA A 233 1.32 1.73 0.29
C ALA A 233 2.42 2.65 -0.26
N GLU A 234 2.96 2.36 -1.44
CA GLU A 234 3.96 3.21 -2.11
C GLU A 234 3.41 4.61 -2.41
N LYS A 235 2.15 4.70 -2.88
CA LYS A 235 1.49 5.99 -3.12
C LYS A 235 1.31 6.78 -1.83
N ALA A 236 0.83 6.13 -0.76
CA ALA A 236 0.64 6.76 0.54
C ALA A 236 1.96 7.26 1.14
N GLU A 237 3.04 6.50 0.95
CA GLU A 237 4.40 6.89 1.33
C GLU A 237 4.90 8.11 0.54
N ARG A 238 4.74 8.12 -0.78
CA ARG A 238 5.10 9.28 -1.61
C ARG A 238 4.34 10.54 -1.17
N GLU A 239 3.03 10.43 -0.97
CA GLU A 239 2.23 11.56 -0.50
C GLU A 239 2.62 12.02 0.91
N ARG A 240 3.00 11.09 1.80
CA ARG A 240 3.54 11.43 3.14
C ARG A 240 4.81 12.26 3.02
N CYS A 241 5.74 11.82 2.18
CA CYS A 241 6.99 12.55 1.91
C CYS A 241 6.71 13.95 1.35
N GLU A 242 5.85 14.06 0.33
CA GLU A 242 5.49 15.35 -0.28
C GLU A 242 4.84 16.31 0.72
N ARG A 243 3.91 15.82 1.56
CA ARG A 243 3.27 16.64 2.60
C ARG A 243 4.28 17.15 3.63
N ASN A 244 5.15 16.27 4.14
CA ASN A 244 6.16 16.65 5.12
C ASN A 244 7.17 17.63 4.53
N PHE A 245 7.58 17.43 3.28
CA PHE A 245 8.45 18.36 2.58
C PHE A 245 7.78 19.71 2.36
N GLY A 246 6.50 19.70 1.97
CA GLY A 246 5.69 20.91 1.84
C GLY A 246 5.62 21.72 3.13
N ARG A 247 5.47 21.06 4.29
CA ARG A 247 5.52 21.72 5.61
C ARG A 247 6.88 22.35 5.90
N ALA A 248 7.97 21.59 5.73
CA ALA A 248 9.31 22.10 5.95
C ALA A 248 9.63 23.30 5.04
N ARG A 249 9.19 23.22 3.78
CA ARG A 249 9.34 24.30 2.80
C ARG A 249 8.53 25.55 3.14
N ALA A 250 7.31 25.38 3.67
CA ALA A 250 6.46 26.50 4.10
C ALA A 250 7.08 27.26 5.28
N GLU A 251 7.73 26.56 6.20
CA GLU A 251 8.47 27.19 7.30
C GLU A 251 9.78 27.83 6.82
N GLY A 252 10.52 27.17 5.92
CA GLY A 252 11.71 27.74 5.27
C GLY A 252 12.91 27.96 6.19
N THR A 253 12.94 27.34 7.38
CA THR A 253 14.02 27.50 8.36
C THR A 253 15.00 26.33 8.35
N VAL A 254 16.21 26.56 8.85
CA VAL A 254 17.23 25.51 9.03
C VAL A 254 16.70 24.37 9.91
N ALA A 255 15.99 24.71 10.99
CA ALA A 255 15.42 23.73 11.92
C ALA A 255 14.38 22.84 11.24
N ALA A 256 13.46 23.44 10.47
CA ALA A 256 12.42 22.72 9.75
C ALA A 256 12.99 21.71 8.74
N TYR A 257 13.97 22.15 7.93
CA TYR A 257 14.62 21.25 6.97
C TYR A 257 15.48 20.18 7.65
N SER A 258 16.13 20.50 8.78
CA SER A 258 16.91 19.51 9.55
C SER A 258 16.00 18.43 10.14
N LEU A 259 14.86 18.83 10.72
CA LEU A 259 13.85 17.90 11.23
C LEU A 259 13.32 17.00 10.11
N TYR A 260 13.01 17.57 8.94
CA TYR A 260 12.59 16.77 7.79
C TYR A 260 13.63 15.72 7.41
N LEU A 261 14.90 16.11 7.30
CA LEU A 261 16.01 15.21 6.93
C LEU A 261 16.23 14.07 7.95
N ASP A 262 15.92 14.32 9.22
CA ASP A 262 16.06 13.34 10.29
C ASP A 262 14.88 12.36 10.35
N GLU A 263 13.65 12.87 10.18
CA GLU A 263 12.42 12.07 10.30
C GLU A 263 12.03 11.34 9.00
N ASN A 264 12.48 11.83 7.84
CA ASN A 264 12.03 11.36 6.52
C ASN A 264 13.20 10.79 5.71
N ILE A 265 13.97 9.89 6.32
CA ILE A 265 15.24 9.40 5.74
C ILE A 265 15.07 8.61 4.44
N ASP A 266 13.92 7.93 4.30
CA ASP A 266 13.57 7.09 3.15
C ASP A 266 12.88 7.89 2.02
N CYS A 267 12.60 9.17 2.25
CA CYS A 267 11.98 10.02 1.25
C CYS A 267 12.98 10.47 0.17
N PRO A 268 12.57 10.54 -1.11
CA PRO A 268 13.44 10.99 -2.19
C PRO A 268 13.77 12.49 -2.10
N GLY A 269 14.83 12.93 -2.77
CA GLY A 269 15.21 14.35 -2.89
C GLY A 269 15.97 14.92 -1.70
N ARG A 270 16.64 14.08 -0.91
CA ARG A 270 17.43 14.48 0.26
C ARG A 270 18.47 15.56 -0.04
N ASP A 271 19.13 15.46 -1.18
CA ASP A 271 20.09 16.42 -1.72
C ASP A 271 19.48 17.81 -1.92
N VAL A 272 18.28 17.86 -2.51
CA VAL A 272 17.51 19.10 -2.68
C VAL A 272 17.18 19.72 -1.32
N VAL A 273 16.75 18.92 -0.35
CA VAL A 273 16.43 19.45 0.98
C VAL A 273 17.67 19.94 1.73
N MET A 274 18.82 19.27 1.58
CA MET A 274 20.09 19.75 2.14
C MET A 274 20.48 21.10 1.54
N ALA A 275 20.38 21.26 0.22
CA ALA A 275 20.65 22.54 -0.44
C ALA A 275 19.73 23.66 0.05
N LEU A 276 18.43 23.38 0.24
CA LEU A 276 17.47 24.35 0.79
C LEU A 276 17.78 24.73 2.24
N ARG A 277 18.18 23.76 3.06
CA ARG A 277 18.63 24.02 4.44
C ARG A 277 19.85 24.94 4.46
N ASP A 278 20.84 24.66 3.62
CA ASP A 278 22.07 25.43 3.57
C ASP A 278 21.81 26.86 3.04
N GLN A 279 20.90 27.01 2.07
CA GLN A 279 20.41 28.31 1.62
C GLN A 279 19.71 29.08 2.76
N ALA A 280 18.86 28.42 3.55
CA ALA A 280 18.22 29.04 4.71
C ALA A 280 19.24 29.46 5.78
N ALA A 281 20.30 28.67 5.98
CA ALA A 281 21.38 28.99 6.92
C ALA A 281 22.16 30.23 6.47
N GLN A 282 22.49 30.33 5.18
CA GLN A 282 23.12 31.51 4.60
C GLN A 282 22.25 32.77 4.78
N GLY A 283 20.94 32.66 4.50
CA GLY A 283 20.01 33.77 4.70
C GLY A 283 19.92 34.23 6.17
N ALA A 284 19.90 33.29 7.11
CA ALA A 284 19.90 33.61 8.55
C ALA A 284 21.20 34.27 9.02
N ALA A 285 22.35 33.83 8.48
CA ALA A 285 23.65 34.45 8.76
C ALA A 285 23.71 35.89 8.23
N CYS A 286 23.26 36.12 6.98
CA CYS A 286 23.12 37.45 6.39
C CYS A 286 22.30 38.40 7.27
N GLU A 287 21.13 37.96 7.73
CA GLU A 287 20.23 38.75 8.57
C GLU A 287 20.88 39.08 9.93
N THR A 288 21.61 38.13 10.52
CA THR A 288 22.29 38.33 11.80
C THR A 288 23.44 39.34 11.67
N ALA A 289 24.30 39.17 10.66
CA ALA A 289 25.41 40.08 10.40
C ALA A 289 24.92 41.50 10.11
N TYR A 290 23.82 41.65 9.36
CA TYR A 290 23.22 42.95 9.10
C TYR A 290 22.65 43.59 10.38
N ARG A 291 22.00 42.81 11.24
CA ARG A 291 21.48 43.29 12.53
C ARG A 291 22.60 43.77 13.45
N ASP A 292 23.74 43.10 13.47
CA ASP A 292 24.89 43.51 14.27
C ASP A 292 25.53 44.80 13.73
N ALA A 293 25.64 44.94 12.40
CA ALA A 293 26.05 46.20 11.78
C ALA A 293 25.10 47.36 12.15
N ARG A 294 23.79 47.11 12.13
CA ARG A 294 22.76 48.08 12.56
C ARG A 294 22.83 48.45 14.05
N ARG A 295 23.26 47.53 14.92
CA ARG A 295 23.43 47.79 16.36
C ARG A 295 24.63 48.68 16.63
N LEU A 296 25.73 48.48 15.91
CA LEU A 296 26.95 49.29 16.02
C LEU A 296 26.80 50.66 15.36
N ASP A 297 26.03 50.73 14.26
CA ASP A 297 25.64 51.93 13.52
C ASP A 297 26.79 52.88 13.16
N SER A 298 27.93 52.31 12.73
CA SER A 298 29.14 53.04 12.38
C SER A 298 29.63 52.71 10.96
N VAL A 299 30.46 53.58 10.37
CA VAL A 299 31.04 53.37 9.04
C VAL A 299 31.78 52.03 8.96
N GLY A 300 32.65 51.74 9.93
CA GLY A 300 33.42 50.50 9.95
C GLY A 300 32.55 49.24 10.07
N ALA A 301 31.41 49.30 10.78
CA ALA A 301 30.50 48.16 10.91
C ALA A 301 29.79 47.82 9.59
N TYR A 302 29.30 48.84 8.86
CA TYR A 302 28.68 48.61 7.55
C TYR A 302 29.70 48.22 6.47
N GLU A 303 30.94 48.73 6.54
CA GLU A 303 32.04 48.30 5.65
C GLU A 303 32.40 46.83 5.84
N ALA A 304 32.56 46.39 7.09
CA ALA A 304 32.84 44.99 7.41
C ALA A 304 31.71 44.07 6.90
N PHE A 305 30.45 44.45 7.14
CA PHE A 305 29.31 43.72 6.59
C PHE A 305 29.40 43.59 5.06
N LEU A 306 29.59 44.69 4.34
CA LEU A 306 29.66 44.70 2.87
C LEU A 306 30.92 44.03 2.30
N SER A 307 31.97 43.83 3.08
CA SER A 307 33.12 43.02 2.66
C SER A 307 32.73 41.54 2.59
N ASP A 308 32.14 41.06 3.68
CA ASP A 308 31.98 39.61 3.91
C ASP A 308 30.63 39.08 3.39
N ASN A 309 29.67 39.97 3.16
CA ASN A 309 28.25 39.63 2.92
C ASN A 309 27.65 40.29 1.66
N ARG A 310 28.44 40.52 0.60
CA ARG A 310 27.94 41.18 -0.63
C ARG A 310 26.78 40.48 -1.32
N ALA A 311 26.71 39.15 -1.20
CA ALA A 311 25.64 38.36 -1.80
C ALA A 311 24.34 38.38 -0.97
N CYS A 312 24.36 38.99 0.21
CA CYS A 312 23.19 39.06 1.08
C CYS A 312 22.16 40.07 0.54
N PRO A 313 20.85 39.77 0.65
CA PRO A 313 19.78 40.67 0.21
C PRO A 313 19.85 42.09 0.82
N GLN A 314 20.43 42.22 2.01
CA GLN A 314 20.55 43.47 2.75
C GLN A 314 21.73 44.34 2.30
N ALA A 315 22.55 43.89 1.34
CA ALA A 315 23.74 44.60 0.88
C ALA A 315 23.43 46.02 0.34
N ASP A 316 22.41 46.17 -0.50
CA ASP A 316 22.05 47.49 -1.05
C ASP A 316 21.61 48.45 0.06
N THR A 317 20.80 47.97 1.00
CA THR A 317 20.35 48.74 2.15
C THR A 317 21.52 49.13 3.05
N ALA A 318 22.46 48.21 3.32
CA ALA A 318 23.66 48.48 4.11
C ALA A 318 24.57 49.52 3.42
N SER A 319 24.69 49.48 2.09
CA SER A 319 25.44 50.46 1.30
C SER A 319 24.85 51.87 1.40
N ALA A 320 23.52 51.99 1.40
CA ALA A 320 22.84 53.26 1.63
C ALA A 320 23.13 53.82 3.03
N PHE A 321 23.05 52.98 4.08
CA PHE A 321 23.39 53.39 5.45
C PHE A 321 24.85 53.82 5.59
N LEU A 322 25.78 53.07 4.99
CA LEU A 322 27.19 53.42 4.97
C LEU A 322 27.43 54.81 4.38
N THR A 323 26.76 55.12 3.27
CA THR A 323 26.87 56.44 2.61
C THR A 323 26.40 57.56 3.54
N MET A 324 25.24 57.39 4.19
CA MET A 324 24.73 58.37 5.15
C MET A 324 25.68 58.57 6.33
N LYS A 325 26.25 57.48 6.87
CA LYS A 325 27.18 57.56 8.01
C LYS A 325 28.49 58.24 7.69
N ARG A 326 29.05 58.02 6.49
CA ARG A 326 30.24 58.75 6.02
C ARG A 326 29.98 60.26 5.94
N GLN A 327 28.81 60.66 5.44
CA GLN A 327 28.42 62.08 5.40
C GLN A 327 28.27 62.68 6.81
N GLU A 328 27.74 61.93 7.76
CA GLU A 328 27.61 62.35 9.16
C GLU A 328 28.99 62.56 9.82
N GLU A 329 29.91 61.60 9.68
CA GLU A 329 31.28 61.73 10.20
C GLU A 329 32.03 62.92 9.59
N GLU A 330 31.86 63.15 8.29
CA GLU A 330 32.48 64.29 7.59
C GLU A 330 31.92 65.63 8.08
N ARG A 331 30.61 65.73 8.31
CA ARG A 331 29.98 66.90 8.93
C ARG A 331 30.53 67.17 10.34
N VAL A 332 30.61 66.13 11.18
CA VAL A 332 31.18 66.25 12.53
C VAL A 332 32.64 66.71 12.47
N ARG A 333 33.43 66.18 11.53
CA ARG A 333 34.84 66.57 11.33
C ARG A 333 34.96 68.03 10.89
N GLN A 334 34.09 68.50 10.00
CA GLN A 334 34.05 69.90 9.58
C GLN A 334 33.66 70.83 10.73
N ASP A 335 32.68 70.45 11.55
CA ASP A 335 32.26 71.23 12.72
C ASP A 335 33.36 71.30 13.78
N GLN A 336 34.08 70.19 14.02
CA GLN A 336 35.26 70.17 14.90
C GLN A 336 36.40 71.04 14.37
N ALA A 337 36.67 71.00 13.06
CA ALA A 337 37.68 71.85 12.43
C ALA A 337 37.32 73.34 12.59
N ARG A 338 36.05 73.71 12.34
CA ARG A 338 35.55 75.07 12.57
C ARG A 338 35.67 75.51 14.03
N ALA A 339 35.35 74.62 14.97
CA ALA A 339 35.49 74.89 16.40
C ALA A 339 36.95 75.07 16.84
N ALA A 340 37.89 74.32 16.25
CA ALA A 340 39.32 74.48 16.49
C ALA A 340 39.84 75.83 15.95
N THR A 341 39.44 76.23 14.74
CA THR A 341 39.80 77.53 14.17
C THR A 341 39.29 78.71 15.01
N ASN A 342 38.08 78.59 15.57
CA ASN A 342 37.53 79.61 16.48
C ASN A 342 38.25 79.67 17.84
N ARG A 343 38.89 78.59 18.29
CA ARG A 343 39.68 78.56 19.54
C ARG A 343 41.02 79.27 19.40
N ASP A 344 41.65 79.19 18.23
CA ASP A 344 42.92 79.86 17.94
C ASP A 344 42.78 81.38 17.71
N GLN A 345 41.54 81.90 17.60
CA GLN A 345 41.24 83.33 17.46
C GLN A 345 40.78 83.99 18.77
N ALA A 346 40.79 83.27 19.91
CA ALA A 346 40.43 83.84 21.21
C ALA A 346 41.58 84.68 21.78
N PRO A 347 41.37 85.95 22.20
CA PRO A 347 42.42 86.76 22.83
C PRO A 347 42.89 86.12 24.13
N LEU A 348 44.22 86.11 24.37
CA LEU A 348 44.79 85.75 25.66
C LEU A 348 44.20 86.64 26.76
N ARG A 349 43.30 86.07 27.56
CA ARG A 349 42.99 86.57 28.89
C ARG A 349 43.86 85.83 29.90
N ASP A 350 44.85 86.56 30.39
CA ASP A 350 45.58 86.29 31.61
C ASP A 350 44.61 86.40 32.78
N ASP A 351 44.23 85.26 33.36
CA ASP A 351 43.63 85.19 34.68
C ASP A 351 44.35 84.09 35.47
N GLY A 352 45.44 84.50 36.10
CA GLY A 352 46.12 83.74 37.13
C GLY A 352 45.20 83.46 38.31
N ARG A 353 44.55 82.29 38.32
CA ARG A 353 44.10 81.62 39.55
C ARG A 353 44.29 80.11 39.41
N VAL A 354 45.36 79.63 40.03
CA VAL A 354 45.58 78.21 40.33
C VAL A 354 44.46 77.76 41.28
N ALA A 355 43.46 77.06 40.74
CA ALA A 355 42.50 76.34 41.54
C ALA A 355 43.18 75.08 42.09
N ALA A 356 43.44 75.07 43.39
CA ALA A 356 43.91 73.91 44.11
C ALA A 356 42.93 72.74 43.92
N ALA A 357 43.46 71.59 43.50
CA ALA A 357 42.72 70.34 43.46
C ALA A 357 42.17 70.02 44.86
N PRO A 358 40.89 69.63 45.01
CA PRO A 358 40.41 69.13 46.29
C PRO A 358 41.15 67.81 46.61
N ARG A 359 41.94 67.83 47.67
CA ARG A 359 42.37 66.61 48.37
C ARG A 359 41.12 65.95 48.94
N TYR A 360 40.79 64.79 48.40
CA TYR A 360 39.81 63.90 49.03
C TYR A 360 40.52 63.20 50.20
N GLU A 361 40.20 63.61 51.43
CA GLU A 361 40.55 62.84 52.63
C GLU A 361 39.63 61.60 52.71
N PRO A 362 40.15 60.41 53.02
CA PRO A 362 39.34 59.21 53.11
C PRO A 362 38.52 59.20 54.42
N ALA A 363 37.20 59.08 54.29
CA ALA A 363 36.31 58.86 55.43
C ALA A 363 36.49 57.44 56.02
N PRO A 364 36.30 57.28 57.34
CA PRO A 364 36.62 56.06 58.06
C PRO A 364 35.54 54.98 57.86
N GLY A 365 36.00 53.74 57.67
CA GLY A 365 35.36 52.52 58.16
C GLY A 365 33.89 52.31 57.82
N PHE A 366 33.64 51.85 56.60
CA PHE A 366 32.56 50.90 56.35
C PHE A 366 33.19 49.63 55.77
N GLY A 367 32.73 48.49 56.29
CA GLY A 367 33.37 47.18 56.17
C GLY A 367 33.84 46.83 54.77
N GLU A 368 34.95 46.08 54.76
CA GLU A 368 35.57 45.43 53.60
C GLU A 368 34.51 45.08 52.54
N PRO A 369 34.60 45.61 51.30
CA PRO A 369 33.73 45.13 50.24
C PRO A 369 33.99 43.62 50.17
N PRO A 370 32.96 42.76 49.99
CA PRO A 370 33.19 41.34 49.86
C PRO A 370 34.24 41.19 48.77
N ARG A 371 35.41 40.63 49.14
CA ARG A 371 36.41 40.24 48.16
C ARG A 371 35.65 39.38 47.17
N TYR A 372 35.58 39.84 45.93
CA TYR A 372 35.32 38.92 44.84
C TYR A 372 36.60 38.09 44.72
N ASP A 373 36.72 37.08 45.57
CA ASP A 373 37.40 35.86 45.18
C ASP A 373 36.64 35.41 43.94
N PRO A 374 37.24 35.43 42.73
CA PRO A 374 36.64 34.69 41.64
C PRO A 374 36.43 33.29 42.19
N PRO A 375 35.23 32.71 42.05
CA PRO A 375 35.04 31.34 42.49
C PRO A 375 36.20 30.56 41.89
N ALA A 376 36.96 29.88 42.76
CA ALA A 376 37.96 28.95 42.31
C ALA A 376 37.33 28.14 41.17
N TYR A 377 38.09 27.87 40.12
CA TYR A 377 37.66 26.87 39.15
C TYR A 377 37.45 25.56 39.92
N ILE A 378 36.21 25.33 40.30
CA ILE A 378 35.71 24.08 40.84
C ILE A 378 35.06 23.44 39.62
N PRO A 379 35.73 22.52 38.89
CA PRO A 379 34.96 21.60 38.09
C PRO A 379 34.16 20.74 39.09
N PRO A 380 32.84 20.77 38.97
CA PRO A 380 32.19 19.49 38.76
C PRO A 380 31.05 19.68 37.76
N ALA A 381 31.31 19.36 36.49
CA ALA A 381 30.42 18.37 35.93
C ALA A 381 30.98 16.99 36.34
N PRO A 382 30.15 16.00 36.66
CA PRO A 382 28.84 15.86 36.06
C PRO A 382 27.74 15.42 37.03
N ALA A 383 26.52 15.88 36.76
CA ALA A 383 25.42 14.94 36.74
C ALA A 383 24.61 15.17 35.46
N GLY A 384 25.31 15.13 34.32
CA GLY A 384 24.63 14.66 33.11
C GLY A 384 24.04 13.29 33.46
N ALA A 385 22.80 13.04 33.05
CA ALA A 385 22.19 11.73 33.23
C ALA A 385 23.24 10.68 32.82
N SER A 386 23.50 9.68 33.67
CA SER A 386 24.53 8.68 33.42
C SER A 386 23.94 7.30 33.67
N TYR A 387 24.41 6.32 32.93
CA TYR A 387 23.94 4.96 33.03
C TYR A 387 25.11 4.00 33.02
N ARG A 388 25.21 3.16 34.05
CA ARG A 388 26.36 2.26 34.28
C ARG A 388 27.72 2.97 34.25
N GLY A 389 27.77 4.22 34.73
CA GLY A 389 28.99 5.04 34.74
C GLY A 389 29.31 5.73 33.40
N TYR A 390 28.52 5.50 32.35
CA TYR A 390 28.66 6.21 31.07
C TYR A 390 27.80 7.48 31.07
N PRO A 391 28.37 8.64 30.71
CA PRO A 391 27.58 9.85 30.56
C PRO A 391 26.59 9.70 29.39
N ILE A 392 25.34 10.06 29.60
CA ILE A 392 24.33 10.17 28.56
C ILE A 392 24.57 11.51 27.84
N PRO A 393 24.73 11.52 26.51
CA PRO A 393 24.86 12.74 25.71
C PRO A 393 23.75 13.75 26.01
N ALA A 394 24.08 15.04 26.09
CA ALA A 394 23.18 16.08 26.57
C ALA A 394 21.86 16.18 25.76
N ASP A 395 21.93 15.91 24.46
CA ASP A 395 20.78 15.87 23.55
C ASP A 395 19.86 14.68 23.82
N LEU A 396 20.39 13.53 24.24
CA LEU A 396 19.60 12.38 24.67
C LEU A 396 19.12 12.51 26.12
N ALA A 397 19.91 13.17 26.97
CA ALA A 397 19.56 13.46 28.36
C ALA A 397 18.36 14.42 28.48
N ALA A 398 18.07 15.21 27.44
CA ALA A 398 16.96 16.17 27.41
C ALA A 398 15.55 15.54 27.45
N SER A 399 15.42 14.22 27.23
CA SER A 399 14.13 13.51 27.29
C SER A 399 14.26 12.13 27.93
N GLN A 400 13.21 11.66 28.60
CA GLN A 400 13.20 10.30 29.18
C GLN A 400 13.29 9.22 28.10
N CYS A 401 12.63 9.39 26.95
CA CYS A 401 12.77 8.50 25.80
C CYS A 401 14.20 8.46 25.26
N GLY A 402 14.88 9.60 25.19
CA GLY A 402 16.28 9.69 24.77
C GLY A 402 17.21 8.96 25.74
N GLN A 403 16.99 9.13 27.05
CA GLN A 403 17.73 8.43 28.09
C GLN A 403 17.53 6.91 28.00
N LEU A 404 16.28 6.44 27.97
CA LEU A 404 15.96 5.00 27.91
C LEU A 404 16.51 4.34 26.63
N TRP A 405 16.39 5.02 25.49
CA TRP A 405 16.97 4.57 24.23
C TRP A 405 18.50 4.44 24.37
N TYR A 406 19.18 5.44 24.93
CA TYR A 406 20.64 5.38 25.12
C TYR A 406 21.03 4.23 26.05
N MET A 407 20.32 4.06 27.17
CA MET A 407 20.57 2.99 28.14
C MET A 407 20.48 1.60 27.49
N ARG A 408 19.43 1.35 26.70
CA ARG A 408 19.24 0.08 25.99
C ARG A 408 20.35 -0.19 24.99
N ASN A 409 20.69 0.82 24.18
CA ASN A 409 21.71 0.66 23.13
C ASN A 409 23.13 0.57 23.74
N LEU A 410 23.41 1.19 24.88
CA LEU A 410 24.68 1.02 25.58
C LEU A 410 24.91 -0.45 25.98
N ILE A 411 23.87 -1.17 26.39
CA ILE A 411 23.99 -2.62 26.71
C ILE A 411 24.38 -3.41 25.46
N PHE A 412 23.87 -3.04 24.29
CA PHE A 412 24.24 -3.68 23.03
C PHE A 412 25.65 -3.32 22.59
N ASP A 413 26.06 -2.07 22.75
CA ASP A 413 27.44 -1.62 22.49
C ASP A 413 28.45 -2.41 23.34
N GLN A 414 28.18 -2.53 24.65
CA GLN A 414 29.00 -3.32 25.58
C GLN A 414 29.03 -4.82 25.24
N ALA A 415 27.96 -5.34 24.63
CA ALA A 415 27.87 -6.72 24.15
C ALA A 415 28.45 -6.93 22.74
N GLY A 416 29.10 -5.92 22.16
CA GLY A 416 29.79 -6.02 20.87
C GLY A 416 28.87 -5.92 19.64
N TYR A 417 27.70 -5.30 19.76
CA TYR A 417 26.76 -5.11 18.66
C TYR A 417 27.24 -4.08 17.64
N CYS A 418 27.20 -4.42 16.36
CA CYS A 418 27.52 -3.48 15.27
C CYS A 418 26.29 -2.64 14.87
N PHE A 419 26.28 -1.36 15.22
CA PHE A 419 25.18 -0.45 14.88
C PHE A 419 25.12 -0.14 13.39
N LYS A 420 23.96 -0.41 12.78
CA LYS A 420 23.69 -0.13 11.35
C LYS A 420 22.95 1.19 11.11
N THR A 421 22.30 1.74 12.14
CA THR A 421 21.57 3.00 12.02
C THR A 421 22.51 4.19 12.18
N ALA A 422 22.22 5.31 11.50
CA ALA A 422 23.01 6.53 11.62
C ALA A 422 23.00 7.07 13.06
N LYS A 423 21.85 6.99 13.75
CA LYS A 423 21.71 7.36 15.16
C LYS A 423 22.60 6.49 16.05
N GLY A 424 22.59 5.17 15.89
CA GLY A 424 23.44 4.26 16.66
C GLY A 424 24.93 4.57 16.46
N ARG A 425 25.39 4.71 15.21
CA ARG A 425 26.79 5.04 14.89
C ARG A 425 27.24 6.43 15.34
N ARG A 426 26.31 7.36 15.57
CA ARG A 426 26.61 8.70 16.08
C ARG A 426 27.00 8.68 17.56
N TYR A 427 26.38 7.81 18.35
CA TYR A 427 26.59 7.76 19.81
C TYR A 427 27.43 6.56 20.26
N PHE A 428 27.53 5.51 19.46
CA PHE A 428 28.22 4.27 19.78
C PHE A 428 29.19 3.91 18.67
N SER A 429 30.37 3.40 19.04
CA SER A 429 31.44 3.09 18.09
C SER A 429 31.31 1.65 17.61
N ASN A 430 31.41 1.42 16.30
CA ASN A 430 31.55 0.06 15.77
C ASN A 430 32.99 -0.47 15.87
N ALA A 431 33.91 0.24 16.52
CA ALA A 431 35.28 -0.22 16.69
C ALA A 431 35.31 -1.46 17.61
N GLY A 432 35.65 -2.62 17.04
CA GLY A 432 35.76 -3.88 17.79
C GLY A 432 34.45 -4.65 18.00
N CYS A 433 33.36 -4.28 17.30
CA CYS A 433 32.12 -5.05 17.35
C CYS A 433 32.28 -6.44 16.67
N THR A 434 31.59 -7.46 17.18
CA THR A 434 31.78 -8.88 16.78
C THR A 434 30.63 -9.45 15.97
N GLY A 435 29.52 -8.71 15.78
CA GLY A 435 28.43 -9.13 14.91
C GLY A 435 27.12 -8.35 15.08
N ALA A 436 26.08 -8.83 14.39
CA ALA A 436 24.72 -8.27 14.44
C ALA A 436 23.85 -8.85 15.56
N SER A 437 24.40 -9.73 16.40
CA SER A 437 23.72 -10.31 17.54
C SER A 437 24.52 -9.98 18.80
N PRO A 438 23.90 -9.34 19.81
CA PRO A 438 24.59 -8.98 21.04
C PRO A 438 24.78 -10.24 21.90
N GLY A 439 25.87 -10.98 21.65
CA GLY A 439 26.22 -12.16 22.45
C GLY A 439 26.55 -11.73 23.88
N GLY A 440 25.79 -12.20 24.87
CA GLY A 440 26.03 -11.89 26.28
C GLY A 440 25.45 -10.56 26.78
N ALA A 441 24.55 -9.91 26.03
CA ALA A 441 23.82 -8.75 26.55
C ALA A 441 22.96 -9.12 27.77
N ASP A 442 22.87 -8.19 28.73
CA ASP A 442 22.05 -8.29 29.93
C ASP A 442 20.55 -8.21 29.56
N ALA A 443 19.99 -9.34 29.13
CA ALA A 443 18.64 -9.44 28.59
C ALA A 443 17.56 -9.04 29.62
N ALA A 444 17.79 -9.28 30.90
CA ALA A 444 16.88 -8.89 31.97
C ALA A 444 16.77 -7.36 32.06
N GLU A 445 17.91 -6.68 32.01
CA GLU A 445 17.95 -5.22 32.04
C GLU A 445 17.38 -4.59 30.76
N VAL A 446 17.67 -5.17 29.59
CA VAL A 446 17.05 -4.73 28.32
C VAL A 446 15.52 -4.82 28.40
N SER A 447 14.98 -5.93 28.92
CA SER A 447 13.53 -6.13 29.09
C SER A 447 12.92 -5.11 30.07
N ARG A 448 13.63 -4.80 31.16
CA ARG A 448 13.22 -3.76 32.12
C ARG A 448 13.16 -2.38 31.44
N ILE A 449 14.18 -2.01 30.67
CA ILE A 449 14.23 -0.72 29.95
C ILE A 449 13.13 -0.64 28.89
N GLN A 450 12.90 -1.69 28.11
CA GLN A 450 11.81 -1.74 27.12
C GLN A 450 10.42 -1.63 27.76
N SER A 451 10.26 -2.10 29.00
CA SER A 451 9.01 -1.92 29.74
C SER A 451 8.82 -0.46 30.19
N LEU A 452 9.91 0.22 30.55
CA LEU A 452 9.89 1.65 30.84
C LEU A 452 9.65 2.48 29.57
N GLU A 453 10.24 2.11 28.42
CA GLU A 453 9.97 2.76 27.12
C GLU A 453 8.47 2.74 26.84
N ARG A 454 7.86 1.54 26.90
CA ARG A 454 6.41 1.37 26.69
C ARG A 454 5.55 2.18 27.65
N GLN A 455 5.92 2.29 28.92
CA GLN A 455 5.19 3.09 29.91
C GLN A 455 5.25 4.60 29.60
N ASN A 456 6.34 5.06 28.97
CA ASN A 456 6.57 6.46 28.64
C ASN A 456 6.14 6.83 27.21
N GLY A 457 5.58 5.89 26.44
CA GLY A 457 5.11 6.15 25.07
C GLY A 457 6.23 6.27 24.04
N CYS A 458 7.36 5.61 24.32
CA CYS A 458 8.47 5.39 23.39
C CYS A 458 8.76 3.88 23.28
#